data_AF-A0A349NE31-F1
#
_entry.id   AF-A0A349NE31-F1
#
_cell.length_a   1.000
_cell.length_b   1.000
_cell.length_c   1.000
_cell.angle_alpha   90.00
_cell.angle_beta   90.00
_cell.angle_gamma   90.00
#
_symmetry.space_group_name_H-M   'P 1'
#
loop_
_entity.id
_entity.type
_entity.pdbx_description
1 polymer ?
#
loop_
_entity_poly.entity_id
_entity_poly.type
_entity_poly.pdbx_seq_one_letter_code
_entity_poly.pdbx_strand_id
1 'polypeptide(L)'
;QSSTHVTAMIALPYQEKVLMGIQDDLLSIDANTGKMDTVKAMHGKYITSFYTSDNNAAVYICTLNNGVYYYSKGKIQLVKGTEKYSFIKGVELGNSYDSDLFLLTNHQLSQRGGEYLRVDGNQSLYLLGESFLCTLPQAGVHCFSLHDGHILDKGTSYGDIQFAPSSSFLFQGRLYLGSDLGEACFNSNKKHSLQWVTFSDHVVSIQLLLSMLAILIVLCGILYSIYRVYDKNEINLVRQNIEDLKRRIRILNLMIHYLEPREADQLKAINQKIEAVNIYSSRRKKIYKQFSEISSEIMLLNRDAVLQIVRALEEQIQKIKDIDYFDSRELMEKSKKAIDSGDVNKIVVQFRQNKLWIEHVIELNRELDKFEKTMDGTLVLRGVNDGVAERIAHWKEEVHEKKLSDMDDSFNALSESYNRMNTEEAVITINHYLDNREQFLLKQKTYSYVAQILLSKLRTFRSQPWMADRAAFLCNMQPLELHIQEINMLHKLRKCIKIYVEEELRDKNMVCRIATYIDALFDLMRRTDPEIIEGMFHYSSSNNQQVKVLILLLADTTLKRTLIPGILGIYGNLNPVISRLYHSKIGDNAQALRNYYFQHSDSMVYYILKLIK
;
A
#
# COMPACT_ATOMS: atom_id res chain seq x y z
N GLN A 1 -65.56 21.94 -63.55
CA GLN A 1 -65.64 20.50 -63.91
C GLN A 1 -66.83 19.94 -63.17
N SER A 2 -67.89 19.53 -63.87
CA SER A 2 -69.01 18.83 -63.25
C SER A 2 -68.50 17.52 -62.68
N SER A 3 -68.35 17.43 -61.37
CA SER A 3 -67.97 16.20 -60.71
C SER A 3 -69.04 15.16 -61.00
N THR A 4 -68.74 14.14 -61.79
CA THR A 4 -69.65 13.00 -61.96
C THR A 4 -69.78 12.34 -60.60
N HIS A 5 -70.97 12.43 -60.00
CA HIS A 5 -71.21 11.88 -58.67
C HIS A 5 -71.48 10.38 -58.78
N VAL A 6 -70.83 9.61 -57.91
CA VAL A 6 -71.21 8.22 -57.67
C VAL A 6 -72.55 8.23 -56.95
N THR A 7 -73.53 7.54 -57.49
CA THR A 7 -74.91 7.54 -56.97
C THR A 7 -75.17 6.34 -56.07
N ALA A 8 -74.60 5.18 -56.41
CA ALA A 8 -74.66 3.96 -55.61
C ALA A 8 -73.49 3.04 -55.98
N MET A 9 -73.16 2.09 -55.12
CA MET A 9 -72.13 1.09 -55.40
C MET A 9 -72.48 -0.24 -54.71
N ILE A 10 -72.15 -1.35 -55.35
CA ILE A 10 -72.27 -2.68 -54.75
C ILE A 10 -71.11 -3.59 -55.16
N ALA A 11 -70.59 -4.34 -54.20
CA ALA A 11 -69.58 -5.36 -54.45
C ALA A 11 -70.25 -6.72 -54.69
N LEU A 12 -69.81 -7.42 -55.72
CA LEU A 12 -70.25 -8.76 -56.11
C LEU A 12 -69.09 -9.73 -55.93
N PRO A 13 -68.83 -10.20 -54.70
CA PRO A 13 -67.64 -10.99 -54.38
C PRO A 13 -67.54 -12.29 -55.21
N TYR A 14 -68.65 -12.98 -55.45
CA TYR A 14 -68.68 -14.20 -56.26
C TYR A 14 -68.46 -13.97 -57.76
N GLN A 15 -68.58 -12.74 -58.23
CA GLN A 15 -68.32 -12.36 -59.62
C GLN A 15 -67.02 -11.56 -59.76
N GLU A 16 -66.28 -11.37 -58.65
CA GLU A 16 -65.07 -10.56 -58.58
C GLU A 16 -65.24 -9.17 -59.22
N LYS A 17 -66.40 -8.55 -59.02
CA LYS A 17 -66.77 -7.28 -59.64
C LYS A 17 -67.36 -6.29 -58.66
N VAL A 18 -67.17 -5.01 -58.93
CA VAL A 18 -67.84 -3.90 -58.28
C VAL A 18 -68.69 -3.19 -59.32
N LEU A 19 -69.99 -3.11 -59.06
CA LEU A 19 -70.89 -2.29 -59.87
C LEU A 19 -70.99 -0.91 -59.22
N MET A 20 -70.76 0.13 -60.01
CA MET A 20 -70.78 1.51 -59.57
C MET A 20 -71.73 2.31 -60.45
N GLY A 21 -72.81 2.79 -59.85
CA GLY A 21 -73.70 3.76 -60.47
C GLY A 21 -73.04 5.13 -60.44
N ILE A 22 -72.94 5.75 -61.60
CA ILE A 22 -72.55 7.16 -61.76
C ILE A 22 -73.74 7.91 -62.35
N GLN A 23 -73.69 9.24 -62.32
CA GLN A 23 -74.72 10.06 -62.94
C GLN A 23 -74.96 9.64 -64.40
N ASP A 24 -76.14 9.05 -64.64
CA ASP A 24 -76.66 8.52 -65.91
C ASP A 24 -75.95 7.30 -66.54
N ASP A 25 -75.11 6.59 -65.79
CA ASP A 25 -74.40 5.41 -66.30
C ASP A 25 -74.12 4.34 -65.21
N LEU A 26 -73.85 3.11 -65.65
CA LEU A 26 -73.37 2.02 -64.79
C LEU A 26 -71.99 1.57 -65.21
N LEU A 27 -71.06 1.55 -64.26
CA LEU A 27 -69.71 1.01 -64.43
C LEU A 27 -69.62 -0.38 -63.78
N SER A 28 -68.95 -1.30 -64.47
CA SER A 28 -68.53 -2.58 -63.94
C SER A 28 -67.01 -2.57 -63.81
N ILE A 29 -66.52 -2.65 -62.58
CA ILE A 29 -65.09 -2.66 -62.26
C ILE A 29 -64.72 -4.09 -61.88
N ASP A 30 -63.70 -4.65 -62.52
CA ASP A 30 -63.13 -5.94 -62.17
C ASP A 30 -62.28 -5.79 -60.90
N ALA A 31 -62.59 -6.55 -59.85
CA ALA A 31 -62.00 -6.40 -58.53
C ALA A 31 -60.52 -6.83 -58.48
N ASN A 32 -60.09 -7.72 -59.39
CA ASN A 32 -58.72 -8.24 -59.44
C ASN A 32 -57.80 -7.38 -60.31
N THR A 33 -58.31 -6.88 -61.44
CA THR A 33 -57.51 -6.12 -62.40
C THR A 33 -57.71 -4.61 -62.28
N GLY A 34 -58.77 -4.16 -61.61
CA GLY A 34 -59.16 -2.75 -61.53
C GLY A 34 -59.67 -2.17 -62.85
N LYS A 35 -59.85 -3.02 -63.88
CA LYS A 35 -60.33 -2.57 -65.18
C LYS A 35 -61.80 -2.18 -65.09
N MET A 36 -62.13 -1.03 -65.66
CA MET A 36 -63.47 -0.44 -65.64
C MET A 36 -64.10 -0.50 -67.03
N ASP A 37 -65.29 -1.08 -67.13
CA ASP A 37 -66.09 -1.14 -68.36
C ASP A 37 -67.49 -0.54 -68.12
N THR A 38 -68.01 0.26 -69.07
CA THR A 38 -69.38 0.81 -68.99
C THR A 38 -70.43 -0.20 -69.46
N VAL A 39 -71.50 -0.37 -68.70
CA VAL A 39 -72.61 -1.28 -69.02
C VAL A 39 -73.63 -0.58 -69.90
N LYS A 40 -73.47 -0.72 -71.22
CA LYS A 40 -74.29 -0.02 -72.25
C LYS A 40 -75.81 -0.13 -72.05
N ALA A 41 -76.32 -1.24 -71.53
CA ALA A 41 -77.76 -1.43 -71.29
C ALA A 41 -78.35 -0.48 -70.22
N MET A 42 -77.50 0.20 -69.45
CA MET A 42 -77.88 1.14 -68.40
C MET A 42 -77.53 2.60 -68.72
N HIS A 43 -77.07 2.88 -69.94
CA HIS A 43 -76.77 4.25 -70.35
C HIS A 43 -78.02 5.14 -70.33
N GLY A 44 -77.89 6.36 -69.80
CA GLY A 44 -78.98 7.32 -69.63
C GLY A 44 -79.91 7.01 -68.46
N LYS A 45 -79.56 6.07 -67.58
CA LYS A 45 -80.40 5.68 -66.43
C LYS A 45 -79.71 6.09 -65.14
N TYR A 46 -80.38 6.94 -64.36
CA TYR A 46 -79.90 7.33 -63.05
C TYR A 46 -80.14 6.21 -62.03
N ILE A 47 -79.07 5.59 -61.53
CA ILE A 47 -79.14 4.50 -60.55
C ILE A 47 -79.25 5.09 -59.15
N THR A 48 -80.23 4.63 -58.39
CA THR A 48 -80.51 5.12 -57.04
C THR A 48 -79.99 4.19 -55.95
N SER A 49 -80.08 2.87 -56.16
CA SER A 49 -79.60 1.86 -55.21
C SER A 49 -79.44 0.50 -55.87
N PHE A 50 -78.74 -0.39 -55.18
CA PHE A 50 -78.60 -1.80 -55.53
C PHE A 50 -79.13 -2.67 -54.40
N TYR A 51 -79.72 -3.80 -54.75
CA TYR A 51 -80.15 -4.84 -53.81
C TYR A 51 -79.67 -6.21 -54.26
N THR A 52 -79.24 -7.04 -53.32
CA THR A 52 -78.83 -8.43 -53.55
C THR A 52 -79.52 -9.34 -52.55
N SER A 53 -80.05 -10.47 -53.03
CA SER A 53 -80.50 -11.56 -52.17
C SER A 53 -79.29 -12.34 -51.64
N ASP A 54 -79.43 -12.98 -50.48
CA ASP A 54 -78.39 -13.71 -49.73
C ASP A 54 -77.52 -14.68 -50.53
N ASN A 55 -78.01 -15.21 -51.66
CA ASN A 55 -77.23 -16.08 -52.55
C ASN A 55 -76.27 -15.32 -53.50
N ASN A 56 -76.23 -13.97 -53.45
CA ASN A 56 -75.36 -13.03 -54.20
C ASN A 56 -75.19 -13.30 -55.72
N ALA A 57 -76.05 -14.14 -56.31
CA ALA A 57 -75.97 -14.53 -57.71
C ALA A 57 -76.65 -13.51 -58.65
N ALA A 58 -77.49 -12.64 -58.10
CA ALA A 58 -78.23 -11.65 -58.85
C ALA A 58 -78.43 -10.35 -58.08
N VAL A 59 -78.47 -9.24 -58.83
CA VAL A 59 -78.55 -7.88 -58.31
C VAL A 59 -79.77 -7.20 -58.92
N TYR A 60 -80.58 -6.57 -58.08
CA TYR A 60 -81.63 -5.66 -58.52
C TYR A 60 -81.07 -4.23 -58.50
N ILE A 61 -81.22 -3.53 -59.62
CA ILE A 61 -80.73 -2.17 -59.83
C ILE A 61 -81.95 -1.26 -59.86
N CYS A 62 -82.09 -0.42 -58.85
CA CYS A 62 -83.13 0.58 -58.77
C CYS A 62 -82.73 1.81 -59.59
N THR A 63 -83.70 2.40 -60.28
CA THR A 63 -83.47 3.61 -61.09
C THR A 63 -84.44 4.72 -60.72
N LEU A 64 -84.09 5.94 -61.10
CA LEU A 64 -84.93 7.11 -60.86
C LEU A 64 -86.26 7.05 -61.62
N ASN A 65 -86.30 6.66 -62.90
CA ASN A 65 -87.53 6.74 -63.71
C ASN A 65 -87.74 5.57 -64.68
N ASN A 66 -86.94 4.50 -64.60
CA ASN A 66 -86.91 3.46 -65.63
C ASN A 66 -87.20 2.06 -65.09
N GLY A 67 -87.85 1.96 -63.93
CA GLY A 67 -88.17 0.71 -63.25
C GLY A 67 -86.96 0.06 -62.56
N VAL A 68 -87.12 -1.20 -62.16
CA VAL A 68 -86.07 -2.01 -61.54
C VAL A 68 -85.49 -2.97 -62.60
N TYR A 69 -84.16 -3.04 -62.67
CA TYR A 69 -83.46 -3.95 -63.55
C TYR A 69 -82.87 -5.12 -62.76
N TYR A 70 -82.94 -6.30 -63.33
CA TYR A 70 -82.34 -7.51 -62.82
C TYR A 70 -81.03 -7.78 -63.57
N TYR A 71 -79.92 -7.83 -62.84
CA TYR A 71 -78.59 -8.17 -63.32
C TYR A 71 -78.18 -9.55 -62.82
N SER A 72 -77.93 -10.47 -63.76
CA SER A 72 -77.38 -11.79 -63.44
C SER A 72 -76.45 -12.27 -64.56
N LYS A 73 -75.26 -12.75 -64.18
CA LYS A 73 -74.24 -13.30 -65.09
C LYS A 73 -73.99 -12.42 -66.34
N GLY A 74 -73.89 -11.11 -66.14
CA GLY A 74 -73.58 -10.14 -67.20
C GLY A 74 -74.75 -9.73 -68.11
N LYS A 75 -75.96 -10.24 -67.89
CA LYS A 75 -77.17 -9.84 -68.62
C LYS A 75 -78.06 -8.95 -67.74
N ILE A 76 -78.65 -7.93 -68.35
CA ILE A 76 -79.61 -7.01 -67.71
C ILE A 76 -80.99 -7.18 -68.34
N GLN A 77 -82.01 -7.34 -67.49
CA GLN A 77 -83.41 -7.44 -67.90
C GLN A 77 -84.29 -6.53 -67.05
N LEU A 78 -85.29 -5.90 -67.64
CA LEU A 78 -86.27 -5.07 -66.92
C LEU A 78 -87.28 -5.97 -66.18
N VAL A 79 -87.52 -5.68 -64.91
CA VAL A 79 -88.53 -6.39 -64.12
C VAL A 79 -89.92 -5.87 -64.52
N LYS A 80 -90.69 -6.71 -65.22
CA LYS A 80 -92.01 -6.36 -65.73
C LYS A 80 -92.97 -5.90 -64.63
N GLY A 81 -93.65 -4.77 -64.87
CA GLY A 81 -94.60 -4.16 -63.96
C GLY A 81 -94.00 -3.08 -63.06
N THR A 82 -92.67 -2.85 -63.14
CA THR A 82 -91.97 -1.80 -62.38
C THR A 82 -91.81 -0.50 -63.16
N GLU A 83 -92.10 -0.49 -64.46
CA GLU A 83 -91.86 0.64 -65.37
C GLU A 83 -92.68 1.89 -65.03
N LYS A 84 -93.81 1.69 -64.36
CA LYS A 84 -94.74 2.76 -63.95
C LYS A 84 -94.28 3.53 -62.70
N TYR A 85 -93.24 3.07 -62.01
CA TYR A 85 -92.78 3.69 -60.76
C TYR A 85 -91.58 4.60 -61.00
N SER A 86 -91.67 5.81 -60.44
CA SER A 86 -90.59 6.79 -60.38
C SER A 86 -90.04 6.92 -58.95
N PHE A 87 -88.81 7.40 -58.85
CA PHE A 87 -88.02 7.60 -57.63
C PHE A 87 -87.91 6.33 -56.78
N ILE A 88 -87.54 5.20 -57.39
CA ILE A 88 -87.38 3.94 -56.67
C ILE A 88 -86.12 4.03 -55.81
N LYS A 89 -86.25 3.95 -54.48
CA LYS A 89 -85.16 4.09 -53.52
C LYS A 89 -84.64 2.76 -53.00
N GLY A 90 -85.47 1.73 -53.00
CA GLY A 90 -85.10 0.41 -52.52
C GLY A 90 -86.06 -0.64 -53.02
N VAL A 91 -85.57 -1.89 -53.01
CA VAL A 91 -86.34 -3.05 -53.39
C VAL A 91 -85.96 -4.21 -52.48
N GLU A 92 -86.95 -4.97 -52.03
CA GLU A 92 -86.79 -6.15 -51.19
C GLU A 92 -87.63 -7.30 -51.75
N LEU A 93 -87.18 -8.55 -51.54
CA LEU A 93 -87.87 -9.76 -52.02
C LEU A 93 -88.45 -10.54 -50.85
N GLY A 94 -89.75 -10.86 -50.90
CA GLY A 94 -90.38 -11.82 -50.00
C GLY A 94 -90.04 -13.29 -50.31
N ASN A 95 -90.23 -14.16 -49.32
CA ASN A 95 -89.89 -15.60 -49.38
C ASN A 95 -90.93 -16.49 -50.10
N SER A 96 -92.08 -15.96 -50.52
CA SER A 96 -93.11 -16.73 -51.23
C SER A 96 -92.63 -17.08 -52.66
N TYR A 97 -92.62 -18.38 -52.98
CA TYR A 97 -92.36 -18.87 -54.33
C TYR A 97 -93.37 -18.21 -55.29
N ASP A 98 -92.84 -17.42 -56.24
CA ASP A 98 -93.53 -16.48 -57.16
C ASP A 98 -93.70 -15.01 -56.70
N SER A 99 -92.71 -14.48 -55.97
CA SER A 99 -92.19 -13.10 -56.07
C SER A 99 -93.05 -11.92 -55.57
N ASP A 100 -93.25 -11.83 -54.25
CA ASP A 100 -93.62 -10.58 -53.57
C ASP A 100 -92.46 -9.59 -53.58
N LEU A 101 -92.38 -8.76 -54.63
CA LEU A 101 -91.41 -7.66 -54.74
C LEU A 101 -91.97 -6.44 -54.00
N PHE A 102 -91.28 -6.00 -52.95
CA PHE A 102 -91.59 -4.76 -52.25
C PHE A 102 -90.75 -3.62 -52.82
N LEU A 103 -91.42 -2.55 -53.23
CA LEU A 103 -90.81 -1.37 -53.85
C LEU A 103 -91.03 -0.17 -52.95
N LEU A 104 -89.94 0.50 -52.58
CA LEU A 104 -89.99 1.78 -51.90
C LEU A 104 -89.73 2.90 -52.91
N THR A 105 -90.68 3.82 -53.06
CA THR A 105 -90.47 5.09 -53.77
C THR A 105 -90.42 6.26 -52.80
N ASN A 106 -90.32 7.49 -53.31
CA ASN A 106 -90.37 8.71 -52.48
C ASN A 106 -91.64 8.86 -51.64
N HIS A 107 -92.78 8.32 -52.11
CA HIS A 107 -94.10 8.60 -51.55
C HIS A 107 -94.90 7.35 -51.21
N GLN A 108 -94.47 6.18 -51.65
CA GLN A 108 -95.24 4.96 -51.50
C GLN A 108 -94.35 3.73 -51.30
N LEU A 109 -94.82 2.85 -50.44
CA LEU A 109 -94.38 1.47 -50.35
C LEU A 109 -95.40 0.62 -51.09
N SER A 110 -94.98 -0.12 -52.10
CA SER A 110 -95.87 -0.91 -52.97
C SER A 110 -95.41 -2.36 -53.05
N GLN A 111 -96.36 -3.29 -52.98
CA GLN A 111 -96.13 -4.70 -53.32
C GLN A 111 -96.52 -4.97 -54.77
N ARG A 112 -95.71 -5.72 -55.51
CA ARG A 112 -95.98 -6.05 -56.91
C ARG A 112 -97.27 -6.86 -57.04
N GLY A 113 -98.29 -6.27 -57.67
CA GLY A 113 -99.61 -6.89 -57.85
C GLY A 113 -100.54 -6.79 -56.64
N GLY A 114 -100.13 -6.10 -55.57
CA GLY A 114 -100.88 -5.95 -54.32
C GLY A 114 -101.15 -4.50 -53.93
N GLU A 115 -101.31 -4.27 -52.62
CA GLU A 115 -101.62 -2.96 -52.04
C GLU A 115 -100.44 -1.97 -52.08
N TYR A 116 -100.78 -0.68 -51.95
CA TYR A 116 -99.81 0.39 -51.73
C TYR A 116 -100.15 1.17 -50.46
N LEU A 117 -99.11 1.56 -49.72
CA LEU A 117 -99.20 2.48 -48.58
C LEU A 117 -98.46 3.75 -48.90
N ARG A 118 -99.01 4.89 -48.49
CA ARG A 118 -98.32 6.16 -48.61
C ARG A 118 -97.28 6.28 -47.49
N VAL A 119 -96.01 6.40 -47.87
CA VAL A 119 -94.91 6.57 -46.93
C VAL A 119 -93.96 7.63 -47.47
N ASP A 120 -94.07 8.84 -46.93
CA ASP A 120 -93.34 10.02 -47.40
C ASP A 120 -91.99 10.14 -46.66
N GLY A 121 -90.91 10.34 -47.41
CA GLY A 121 -89.60 10.70 -46.84
C GLY A 121 -88.69 9.55 -46.43
N ASN A 122 -89.12 8.30 -46.62
CA ASN A 122 -88.27 7.14 -46.34
C ASN A 122 -87.15 6.99 -47.37
N GLN A 123 -85.98 6.52 -46.92
CA GLN A 123 -84.76 6.48 -47.71
C GLN A 123 -84.27 5.06 -48.02
N SER A 124 -84.50 4.10 -47.14
CA SER A 124 -84.14 2.70 -47.35
C SER A 124 -85.22 1.75 -46.87
N LEU A 125 -85.16 0.51 -47.37
CA LEU A 125 -86.10 -0.58 -47.13
C LEU A 125 -85.29 -1.82 -46.72
N TYR A 126 -85.74 -2.52 -45.68
CA TYR A 126 -85.14 -3.77 -45.21
C TYR A 126 -86.23 -4.76 -44.81
N LEU A 127 -86.07 -6.04 -45.21
CA LEU A 127 -86.94 -7.12 -44.77
C LEU A 127 -86.32 -7.87 -43.57
N LEU A 128 -87.03 -7.93 -42.45
CA LEU A 128 -86.61 -8.62 -41.22
C LEU A 128 -87.40 -9.93 -41.06
N GLY A 129 -86.74 -11.04 -41.41
CA GLY A 129 -87.38 -12.35 -41.38
C GLY A 129 -88.49 -12.45 -42.43
N GLU A 130 -89.58 -13.15 -42.11
CA GLU A 130 -90.64 -13.44 -43.08
C GLU A 130 -91.87 -12.54 -42.96
N SER A 131 -91.97 -11.75 -41.89
CA SER A 131 -93.22 -11.04 -41.53
C SER A 131 -93.06 -9.56 -41.18
N PHE A 132 -91.85 -9.01 -41.19
CA PHE A 132 -91.59 -7.62 -40.82
C PHE A 132 -90.80 -6.88 -41.89
N LEU A 133 -91.29 -5.71 -42.28
CA LEU A 133 -90.64 -4.82 -43.21
C LEU A 133 -90.32 -3.51 -42.51
N CYS A 134 -89.10 -3.02 -42.61
CA CYS A 134 -88.65 -1.80 -41.96
C CYS A 134 -88.15 -0.81 -42.98
N THR A 135 -88.41 0.46 -42.72
CA THR A 135 -87.96 1.59 -43.53
C THR A 135 -87.33 2.65 -42.65
N LEU A 136 -86.39 3.40 -43.21
CA LEU A 136 -85.73 4.51 -42.52
C LEU A 136 -86.29 5.85 -43.00
N PRO A 137 -87.20 6.48 -42.24
CA PRO A 137 -87.52 7.90 -42.37
C PRO A 137 -86.34 8.79 -41.97
N GLN A 138 -86.52 10.11 -42.05
CA GLN A 138 -85.53 11.10 -41.59
C GLN A 138 -85.13 10.91 -40.11
N ALA A 139 -86.04 10.41 -39.27
CA ALA A 139 -85.76 10.08 -37.88
C ALA A 139 -86.55 8.83 -37.44
N GLY A 140 -85.86 7.89 -36.80
CA GLY A 140 -86.40 6.61 -36.35
C GLY A 140 -86.46 5.51 -37.40
N VAL A 141 -87.11 4.42 -37.01
CA VAL A 141 -87.32 3.22 -37.82
C VAL A 141 -88.83 3.00 -37.94
N HIS A 142 -89.35 3.10 -39.17
CA HIS A 142 -90.78 2.89 -39.45
C HIS A 142 -91.01 1.44 -39.88
N CYS A 143 -91.80 0.72 -39.09
CA CYS A 143 -92.01 -0.72 -39.25
C CYS A 143 -93.41 -1.04 -39.81
N PHE A 144 -93.48 -2.08 -40.62
CA PHE A 144 -94.69 -2.67 -41.16
C PHE A 144 -94.69 -4.18 -40.88
N SER A 145 -95.87 -4.76 -40.62
CA SER A 145 -96.04 -6.22 -40.54
C SER A 145 -96.76 -6.73 -41.78
N LEU A 146 -96.26 -7.84 -42.34
CA LEU A 146 -96.86 -8.54 -43.48
C LEU A 146 -97.77 -9.65 -42.94
N HIS A 147 -99.08 -9.55 -43.20
CA HIS A 147 -100.06 -10.57 -42.84
C HIS A 147 -101.02 -10.81 -44.01
N ASP A 148 -101.14 -12.07 -44.45
CA ASP A 148 -102.07 -12.52 -45.51
C ASP A 148 -102.09 -11.64 -46.77
N GLY A 149 -100.91 -11.20 -47.23
CA GLY A 149 -100.76 -10.36 -48.43
C GLY A 149 -101.09 -8.88 -48.23
N HIS A 150 -101.39 -8.45 -47.00
CA HIS A 150 -101.61 -7.06 -46.63
C HIS A 150 -100.41 -6.49 -45.86
N ILE A 151 -100.12 -5.20 -46.12
CA ILE A 151 -99.10 -4.46 -45.39
C ILE A 151 -99.81 -3.66 -44.28
N LEU A 152 -99.48 -3.93 -43.02
CA LEU A 152 -100.03 -3.22 -41.86
C LEU A 152 -98.98 -2.29 -41.26
N ASP A 153 -99.30 -1.00 -41.14
CA ASP A 153 -98.44 0.00 -40.52
C ASP A 153 -98.37 -0.17 -38.99
N LYS A 154 -97.15 -0.34 -38.44
CA LYS A 154 -96.88 -0.45 -36.99
C LYS A 154 -96.34 0.84 -36.38
N GLY A 155 -96.15 1.89 -37.18
CA GLY A 155 -95.64 3.19 -36.76
C GLY A 155 -94.11 3.25 -36.65
N THR A 156 -93.63 4.44 -36.26
CA THR A 156 -92.20 4.76 -36.16
C THR A 156 -91.69 4.59 -34.74
N SER A 157 -90.63 3.82 -34.57
CA SER A 157 -89.88 3.67 -33.31
C SER A 157 -88.62 4.54 -33.33
N TYR A 158 -88.13 5.00 -32.17
CA TYR A 158 -86.88 5.76 -32.03
C TYR A 158 -86.85 7.06 -32.86
N GLY A 159 -87.99 7.77 -32.94
CA GLY A 159 -88.13 9.00 -33.74
C GLY A 159 -87.26 10.18 -33.29
N ASP A 160 -86.51 10.03 -32.20
CA ASP A 160 -85.51 10.95 -31.67
C ASP A 160 -84.09 10.72 -32.24
N ILE A 161 -83.84 9.59 -32.90
CA ILE A 161 -82.52 9.24 -33.46
C ILE A 161 -82.56 9.33 -34.99
N GLN A 162 -81.57 10.01 -35.58
CA GLN A 162 -81.40 10.04 -37.03
C GLN A 162 -80.45 8.91 -37.45
N PHE A 163 -80.99 7.86 -38.03
CA PHE A 163 -80.18 6.77 -38.60
C PHE A 163 -79.80 7.11 -40.05
N ALA A 164 -78.53 6.97 -40.37
CA ALA A 164 -78.02 7.20 -41.72
C ALA A 164 -78.24 5.93 -42.57
N PRO A 165 -79.00 6.00 -43.67
CA PRO A 165 -79.26 4.83 -44.52
C PRO A 165 -77.99 4.23 -45.14
N SER A 166 -76.98 5.06 -45.42
CA SER A 166 -75.71 4.64 -46.00
C SER A 166 -74.83 3.83 -45.03
N SER A 167 -75.06 3.93 -43.73
CA SER A 167 -74.37 3.17 -42.69
C SER A 167 -75.27 2.12 -42.02
N SER A 168 -76.43 1.84 -42.61
CA SER A 168 -77.40 0.87 -42.10
C SER A 168 -77.46 -0.35 -43.02
N PHE A 169 -77.34 -1.55 -42.46
CA PHE A 169 -77.31 -2.79 -43.23
C PHE A 169 -77.93 -3.96 -42.47
N LEU A 170 -78.44 -4.94 -43.22
CA LEU A 170 -78.94 -6.18 -42.67
C LEU A 170 -77.82 -7.22 -42.63
N PHE A 171 -77.58 -7.83 -41.47
CA PHE A 171 -76.62 -8.93 -41.34
C PHE A 171 -77.15 -10.00 -40.39
N GLN A 172 -77.18 -11.26 -40.84
CA GLN A 172 -77.66 -12.41 -40.07
C GLN A 172 -79.05 -12.20 -39.41
N GLY A 173 -79.99 -11.63 -40.17
CA GLY A 173 -81.36 -11.37 -39.70
C GLY A 173 -81.49 -10.27 -38.65
N ARG A 174 -80.45 -9.44 -38.46
CA ARG A 174 -80.45 -8.26 -37.58
C ARG A 174 -80.15 -7.02 -38.38
N LEU A 175 -80.84 -5.93 -38.07
CA LEU A 175 -80.65 -4.64 -38.73
C LEU A 175 -79.64 -3.82 -37.93
N TYR A 176 -78.47 -3.57 -38.50
CA TYR A 176 -77.48 -2.66 -37.93
C TYR A 176 -77.76 -1.26 -38.47
N LEU A 177 -77.84 -0.29 -37.56
CA LEU A 177 -78.26 1.08 -37.81
C LEU A 177 -77.14 2.01 -37.34
N GLY A 178 -76.46 2.66 -38.27
CA GLY A 178 -75.48 3.69 -37.94
C GLY A 178 -76.16 5.03 -37.68
N SER A 179 -75.80 5.70 -36.58
CA SER A 179 -76.11 7.10 -36.31
C SER A 179 -74.86 7.86 -35.88
N ASP A 180 -75.00 9.16 -35.68
CA ASP A 180 -74.00 10.02 -35.05
C ASP A 180 -73.64 9.61 -33.61
N LEU A 181 -74.52 8.85 -32.94
CA LEU A 181 -74.31 8.31 -31.60
C LEU A 181 -73.54 6.98 -31.58
N GLY A 182 -73.36 6.33 -32.74
CA GLY A 182 -72.70 5.03 -32.86
C GLY A 182 -73.48 4.04 -33.71
N GLU A 183 -73.19 2.75 -33.56
CA GLU A 183 -73.89 1.68 -34.28
C GLU A 183 -74.86 0.95 -33.33
N ALA A 184 -76.13 0.85 -33.75
CA ALA A 184 -77.19 0.20 -32.99
C ALA A 184 -77.75 -1.02 -33.74
N CYS A 185 -77.93 -2.12 -33.04
CA CYS A 185 -78.49 -3.36 -33.58
C CYS A 185 -79.98 -3.46 -33.23
N PHE A 186 -80.83 -3.44 -34.25
CA PHE A 186 -82.27 -3.61 -34.18
C PHE A 186 -82.70 -5.05 -34.50
N ASN A 187 -83.54 -5.63 -33.65
CA ASN A 187 -84.05 -7.01 -33.78
C ASN A 187 -85.57 -7.04 -33.55
N SER A 188 -86.34 -7.58 -34.52
CA SER A 188 -87.81 -7.63 -34.43
C SER A 188 -88.34 -8.65 -33.40
N ASN A 189 -87.51 -9.61 -32.97
CA ASN A 189 -87.94 -10.72 -32.10
C ASN A 189 -87.83 -10.42 -30.58
N LYS A 190 -87.45 -9.21 -30.15
CA LYS A 190 -87.28 -8.86 -28.73
C LYS A 190 -88.10 -7.64 -28.32
N LYS A 191 -88.70 -7.72 -27.12
CA LYS A 191 -89.50 -6.65 -26.47
C LYS A 191 -88.74 -5.32 -26.25
N HIS A 192 -87.41 -5.36 -26.20
CA HIS A 192 -86.53 -4.20 -26.29
C HIS A 192 -85.64 -4.40 -27.50
N SER A 193 -85.93 -3.68 -28.59
CA SER A 193 -85.47 -4.05 -29.92
C SER A 193 -84.12 -3.46 -30.32
N LEU A 194 -83.59 -2.43 -29.65
CA LEU A 194 -82.36 -1.73 -30.02
C LEU A 194 -81.21 -1.93 -29.00
N GLN A 195 -80.02 -2.34 -29.45
CA GLN A 195 -78.81 -2.52 -28.61
C GLN A 195 -77.58 -1.83 -29.25
N TRP A 196 -76.86 -0.97 -28.52
CA TRP A 196 -75.63 -0.33 -29.01
C TRP A 196 -74.44 -1.30 -29.08
N VAL A 197 -73.66 -1.24 -30.16
CA VAL A 197 -72.44 -2.04 -30.36
C VAL A 197 -71.24 -1.36 -29.70
N THR A 198 -70.56 -2.05 -28.79
CA THR A 198 -69.35 -1.55 -28.10
C THR A 198 -68.08 -2.05 -28.79
N PHE A 199 -67.19 -1.14 -29.23
CA PHE A 199 -65.86 -1.47 -29.73
C PHE A 199 -64.85 -1.53 -28.56
N SER A 200 -63.99 -2.55 -28.50
CA SER A 200 -63.01 -2.74 -27.41
C SER A 200 -61.60 -2.24 -27.78
N ASP A 201 -61.09 -1.24 -27.06
CA ASP A 201 -59.78 -0.58 -27.26
C ASP A 201 -58.56 -1.37 -26.75
N HIS A 202 -58.29 -2.56 -27.28
CA HIS A 202 -57.08 -3.31 -26.95
C HIS A 202 -56.08 -3.37 -28.13
N VAL A 203 -55.23 -2.34 -28.24
CA VAL A 203 -53.99 -2.38 -29.03
C VAL A 203 -52.82 -1.90 -28.16
N VAL A 204 -51.78 -2.73 -28.02
CA VAL A 204 -50.58 -2.44 -27.22
C VAL A 204 -49.79 -1.29 -27.85
N SER A 205 -49.61 -0.19 -27.11
CA SER A 205 -48.82 0.97 -27.51
C SER A 205 -47.31 0.68 -27.53
N ILE A 206 -46.59 1.16 -28.57
CA ILE A 206 -45.12 1.09 -28.70
C ILE A 206 -44.40 1.67 -27.46
N GLN A 207 -45.02 2.60 -26.74
CA GLN A 207 -44.46 3.18 -25.52
C GLN A 207 -44.36 2.16 -24.37
N LEU A 208 -45.27 1.17 -24.33
CA LEU A 208 -45.27 0.08 -23.34
C LEU A 208 -44.14 -0.94 -23.63
N LEU A 209 -43.83 -1.18 -24.91
CA LEU A 209 -42.69 -2.01 -25.31
C LEU A 209 -41.33 -1.36 -24.98
N LEU A 210 -41.20 -0.05 -25.24
CA LEU A 210 -39.96 0.69 -24.93
C LEU A 210 -39.68 0.78 -23.42
N SER A 211 -40.71 0.96 -22.60
CA SER A 211 -40.56 0.97 -21.14
C SER A 211 -40.15 -0.40 -20.58
N MET A 212 -40.69 -1.50 -21.11
CA MET A 212 -40.25 -2.86 -20.74
C MET A 212 -38.80 -3.13 -21.12
N LEU A 213 -38.34 -2.67 -22.29
CA LEU A 213 -36.94 -2.78 -22.71
C LEU A 213 -36.00 -1.99 -21.78
N ALA A 214 -36.39 -0.78 -21.39
CA ALA A 214 -35.61 0.06 -20.47
C ALA A 214 -35.45 -0.61 -19.10
N ILE A 215 -36.52 -1.21 -18.56
CA ILE A 215 -36.47 -1.95 -17.29
C ILE A 215 -35.52 -3.14 -17.39
N LEU A 216 -35.55 -3.89 -18.50
CA LEU A 216 -34.65 -5.03 -18.71
C LEU A 216 -33.16 -4.62 -18.73
N ILE A 217 -32.84 -3.51 -19.40
CA ILE A 217 -31.45 -2.99 -19.45
C ILE A 217 -30.98 -2.58 -18.06
N VAL A 218 -31.84 -1.92 -17.27
CA VAL A 218 -31.52 -1.54 -15.89
C VAL A 218 -31.29 -2.78 -15.03
N LEU A 219 -32.13 -3.81 -15.15
CA LEU A 219 -32.00 -5.06 -14.39
C LEU A 219 -30.71 -5.82 -14.73
N CYS A 220 -30.36 -5.90 -16.02
CA CYS A 220 -29.09 -6.45 -16.47
C CYS A 220 -27.89 -5.64 -15.95
N GLY A 221 -27.99 -4.32 -15.94
CA GLY A 221 -26.96 -3.43 -15.38
C GLY A 221 -26.75 -3.63 -13.87
N ILE A 222 -27.84 -3.81 -13.12
CA ILE A 222 -27.80 -4.11 -11.68
C ILE A 222 -27.14 -5.46 -11.44
N LEU A 223 -27.54 -6.51 -12.17
CA LEU A 223 -26.95 -7.86 -12.04
C LEU A 223 -25.45 -7.87 -12.39
N TYR A 224 -25.05 -7.16 -13.45
CA TYR A 224 -23.64 -7.01 -13.81
C TYR A 224 -22.85 -6.25 -12.73
N SER A 225 -23.42 -5.18 -12.18
CA SER A 225 -22.82 -4.43 -11.07
C SER A 225 -22.62 -5.30 -9.83
N ILE A 226 -23.65 -6.08 -9.45
CA ILE A 226 -23.57 -7.04 -8.32
C ILE A 226 -22.48 -8.09 -8.57
N TYR A 227 -22.43 -8.67 -9.77
CA TYR A 227 -21.40 -9.64 -10.13
C TYR A 227 -19.99 -9.03 -10.04
N ARG A 228 -19.79 -7.82 -10.57
CA ARG A 228 -18.50 -7.11 -10.51
C ARG A 228 -18.09 -6.77 -9.08
N VAL A 229 -19.04 -6.36 -8.23
CA VAL A 229 -18.80 -6.08 -6.81
C VAL A 229 -18.45 -7.36 -6.06
N TYR A 230 -19.15 -8.47 -6.33
CA TYR A 230 -18.88 -9.77 -5.72
C TYR A 230 -17.46 -10.28 -6.05
N ASP A 231 -17.09 -10.31 -7.33
CA ASP A 231 -15.74 -10.76 -7.75
C ASP A 231 -14.62 -9.85 -7.19
N LYS A 232 -14.86 -8.53 -7.17
CA LYS A 232 -13.93 -7.57 -6.56
C LYS A 232 -13.78 -7.81 -5.05
N ASN A 233 -14.86 -8.08 -4.33
CA ASN A 233 -14.82 -8.34 -2.89
C ASN A 233 -14.08 -9.64 -2.57
N GLU A 234 -14.29 -10.71 -3.35
CA GLU A 234 -13.58 -11.98 -3.22
C GLU A 234 -12.06 -11.84 -3.50
N ILE A 235 -11.69 -11.11 -4.56
CA ILE A 235 -10.30 -10.78 -4.86
C ILE A 235 -9.68 -9.97 -3.71
N ASN A 236 -10.42 -9.01 -3.16
CA ASN A 236 -9.98 -8.21 -2.02
C ASN A 236 -9.80 -9.07 -0.75
N LEU A 237 -10.67 -10.05 -0.51
CA LEU A 237 -10.57 -10.97 0.63
C LEU A 237 -9.31 -11.85 0.52
N VAL A 238 -9.02 -12.38 -0.67
CA VAL A 238 -7.76 -13.12 -0.93
C VAL A 238 -6.54 -12.24 -0.73
N ARG A 239 -6.59 -10.97 -1.18
CA ARG A 239 -5.53 -9.99 -0.96
C ARG A 239 -5.33 -9.70 0.53
N GLN A 240 -6.40 -9.52 1.29
CA GLN A 240 -6.34 -9.29 2.74
C GLN A 240 -5.70 -10.47 3.47
N ASN A 241 -6.04 -11.71 3.11
CA ASN A 241 -5.41 -12.91 3.69
C ASN A 241 -3.92 -13.01 3.35
N ILE A 242 -3.52 -12.67 2.12
CA ILE A 242 -2.09 -12.60 1.74
C ILE A 242 -1.38 -11.53 2.57
N GLU A 243 -1.97 -10.34 2.72
CA GLU A 243 -1.39 -9.26 3.53
C GLU A 243 -1.30 -9.62 5.01
N ASP A 244 -2.27 -10.36 5.56
CA ASP A 244 -2.20 -10.90 6.93
C ASP A 244 -1.04 -11.90 7.09
N LEU A 245 -0.92 -12.87 6.17
CA LEU A 245 0.20 -13.83 6.18
C LEU A 245 1.55 -13.12 6.06
N LYS A 246 1.66 -12.13 5.16
CA LYS A 246 2.86 -11.28 5.03
C LYS A 246 3.15 -10.48 6.30
N ARG A 247 2.12 -9.97 6.99
CA ARG A 247 2.28 -9.26 8.26
C ARG A 247 2.80 -10.19 9.34
N ARG A 248 2.25 -11.40 9.46
CA ARG A 248 2.65 -12.40 10.45
C ARG A 248 4.07 -12.92 10.23
N ILE A 249 4.48 -13.12 8.98
CA ILE A 249 5.82 -13.60 8.64
C ILE A 249 6.89 -12.51 8.68
N ARG A 250 6.49 -11.22 8.63
CA ARG A 250 7.42 -10.07 8.67
C ARG A 250 8.37 -10.12 9.87
N ILE A 251 7.84 -10.47 11.03
CA ILE A 251 8.59 -10.53 12.28
C ILE A 251 9.65 -11.65 12.18
N LEU A 252 9.29 -12.81 11.63
CA LEU A 252 10.23 -13.91 11.37
C LEU A 252 11.28 -13.55 10.31
N ASN A 253 10.90 -12.81 9.26
CA ASN A 253 11.84 -12.33 8.24
C ASN A 253 12.92 -11.40 8.80
N LEU A 254 12.61 -10.60 9.82
CA LEU A 254 13.62 -9.80 10.52
C LEU A 254 14.62 -10.66 11.30
N MET A 255 14.24 -11.90 11.63
CA MET A 255 15.04 -12.82 12.42
C MET A 255 15.83 -13.82 11.58
N ILE A 256 15.67 -13.83 10.25
CA ILE A 256 16.16 -14.91 9.38
C ILE A 256 17.65 -15.22 9.55
N HIS A 257 18.46 -14.22 9.88
CA HIS A 257 19.90 -14.35 10.08
C HIS A 257 20.30 -14.98 11.42
N TYR A 258 19.35 -15.13 12.34
CA TYR A 258 19.56 -15.67 13.69
C TYR A 258 18.95 -17.06 13.87
N LEU A 259 18.18 -17.52 12.87
CA LEU A 259 17.60 -18.86 12.85
C LEU A 259 18.63 -19.87 12.36
N GLU A 260 18.51 -21.13 12.76
CA GLU A 260 19.35 -22.17 12.17
C GLU A 260 19.08 -22.28 10.66
N PRO A 261 20.06 -22.73 9.85
CA PRO A 261 19.92 -22.80 8.39
C PRO A 261 18.63 -23.50 7.93
N ARG A 262 18.21 -24.53 8.67
CA ARG A 262 16.99 -25.29 8.40
C ARG A 262 15.72 -24.43 8.51
N GLU A 263 15.59 -23.64 9.58
CA GLU A 263 14.42 -22.77 9.77
C GLU A 263 14.46 -21.54 8.86
N ALA A 264 15.65 -21.01 8.59
CA ALA A 264 15.83 -19.92 7.62
C ALA A 264 15.41 -20.35 6.20
N ASP A 265 15.73 -21.57 5.79
CA ASP A 265 15.30 -22.11 4.49
C ASP A 265 13.80 -22.44 4.45
N GLN A 266 13.23 -22.92 5.56
CA GLN A 266 11.77 -23.06 5.70
C GLN A 266 11.05 -21.71 5.58
N LEU A 267 11.59 -20.65 6.19
CA LEU A 267 11.05 -19.30 6.10
C LEU A 267 11.07 -18.77 4.66
N LYS A 268 12.18 -18.98 3.93
CA LYS A 268 12.28 -18.65 2.49
C LYS A 268 11.26 -19.43 1.66
N ALA A 269 11.10 -20.74 1.93
CA ALA A 269 10.12 -21.57 1.24
C ALA A 269 8.69 -21.09 1.50
N ILE A 270 8.35 -20.66 2.72
CA ILE A 270 7.04 -20.08 3.03
C ILE A 270 6.83 -18.76 2.29
N ASN A 271 7.83 -17.86 2.25
CA ASN A 271 7.74 -16.61 1.48
C ASN A 271 7.48 -16.89 -0.01
N GLN A 272 8.19 -17.85 -0.61
CA GLN A 272 7.96 -18.28 -2.00
C GLN A 272 6.55 -18.86 -2.21
N LYS A 273 6.04 -19.67 -1.26
CA LYS A 273 4.66 -20.19 -1.30
C LYS A 273 3.62 -19.06 -1.26
N ILE A 274 3.83 -18.02 -0.45
CA ILE A 274 2.94 -16.84 -0.36
C ILE A 274 2.96 -16.04 -1.66
N GLU A 275 4.13 -15.82 -2.26
CA GLU A 275 4.27 -15.09 -3.53
C GLU A 275 3.70 -15.85 -4.73
N ALA A 276 3.75 -17.18 -4.71
CA ALA A 276 3.21 -18.04 -5.77
C ALA A 276 1.67 -18.14 -5.78
N VAL A 277 0.96 -17.56 -4.80
CA VAL A 277 -0.52 -17.61 -4.75
C VAL A 277 -1.11 -16.72 -5.86
N ASN A 278 -1.72 -17.36 -6.86
CA ASN A 278 -2.40 -16.64 -7.94
C ASN A 278 -3.77 -16.09 -7.49
N ILE A 279 -3.82 -14.76 -7.30
CA ILE A 279 -4.98 -13.97 -6.85
C ILE A 279 -6.16 -14.05 -7.83
N TYR A 280 -5.92 -14.34 -9.11
CA TYR A 280 -6.95 -14.42 -10.16
C TYR A 280 -7.43 -15.86 -10.45
N SER A 281 -6.93 -16.86 -9.71
CA SER A 281 -7.30 -18.25 -10.00
C SER A 281 -8.74 -18.58 -9.60
N SER A 282 -9.45 -19.30 -10.48
CA SER A 282 -10.85 -19.70 -10.29
C SER A 282 -11.03 -20.84 -9.26
N ARG A 283 -9.94 -21.47 -8.79
CA ARG A 283 -9.97 -22.61 -7.83
C ARG A 283 -9.82 -22.15 -6.38
N ARG A 284 -10.75 -21.32 -5.88
CA ARG A 284 -10.69 -20.68 -4.55
C ARG A 284 -10.56 -21.64 -3.37
N LYS A 285 -11.24 -22.79 -3.39
CA LYS A 285 -11.11 -23.83 -2.33
C LYS A 285 -9.66 -24.30 -2.14
N LYS A 286 -8.87 -24.35 -3.23
CA LYS A 286 -7.45 -24.73 -3.17
C LYS A 286 -6.60 -23.61 -2.56
N ILE A 287 -6.90 -22.35 -2.86
CA ILE A 287 -6.23 -21.17 -2.27
C ILE A 287 -6.44 -21.12 -0.75
N TYR A 288 -7.68 -21.30 -0.27
CA TYR A 288 -7.95 -21.29 1.17
C TYR A 288 -7.29 -22.46 1.92
N LYS A 289 -7.22 -23.64 1.29
CA LYS A 289 -6.45 -24.76 1.84
C LYS A 289 -4.95 -24.42 1.95
N GLN A 290 -4.37 -23.82 0.90
CA GLN A 290 -2.99 -23.34 0.92
C GLN A 290 -2.75 -22.28 2.02
N PHE A 291 -3.69 -21.35 2.23
CA PHE A 291 -3.58 -20.38 3.33
C PHE A 291 -3.58 -21.05 4.71
N SER A 292 -4.40 -22.08 4.93
CA SER A 292 -4.42 -22.83 6.19
C SER A 292 -3.12 -23.61 6.42
N GLU A 293 -2.58 -24.25 5.37
CA GLU A 293 -1.28 -24.94 5.40
C GLU A 293 -0.15 -23.96 5.73
N ILE A 294 -0.07 -22.83 5.01
CA ILE A 294 0.91 -21.76 5.26
C ILE A 294 0.77 -21.20 6.68
N SER A 295 -0.46 -20.98 7.16
CA SER A 295 -0.69 -20.46 8.50
C SER A 295 -0.20 -21.40 9.60
N SER A 296 -0.35 -22.70 9.39
CA SER A 296 0.12 -23.76 10.30
C SER A 296 1.64 -23.86 10.29
N GLU A 297 2.27 -23.81 9.11
CA GLU A 297 3.72 -23.75 8.96
C GLU A 297 4.31 -22.51 9.66
N ILE A 298 3.70 -21.32 9.48
CA ILE A 298 4.10 -20.09 10.18
C ILE A 298 3.96 -20.25 11.70
N MET A 299 2.91 -20.90 12.20
CA MET A 299 2.70 -21.07 13.64
C MET A 299 3.79 -21.94 14.28
N LEU A 300 4.14 -23.06 13.63
CA LEU A 300 5.19 -23.96 14.09
C LEU A 300 6.56 -23.25 14.05
N LEU A 301 6.89 -22.65 12.90
CA LEU A 301 8.13 -21.92 12.73
C LEU A 301 8.27 -20.76 13.73
N ASN A 302 7.17 -20.05 14.03
CA ASN A 302 7.17 -18.97 15.00
C ASN A 302 7.46 -19.48 16.42
N ARG A 303 6.91 -20.63 16.81
CA ARG A 303 7.21 -21.23 18.12
C ARG A 303 8.70 -21.57 18.26
N ASP A 304 9.27 -22.18 17.24
CA ASP A 304 10.67 -22.63 17.27
C ASP A 304 11.64 -21.43 17.18
N ALA A 305 11.36 -20.47 16.29
CA ALA A 305 12.10 -19.22 16.16
C ALA A 305 12.12 -18.39 17.45
N VAL A 306 10.98 -18.28 18.13
CA VAL A 306 10.87 -17.53 19.39
C VAL A 306 11.73 -18.18 20.48
N LEU A 307 11.73 -19.52 20.59
CA LEU A 307 12.57 -20.21 21.57
C LEU A 307 14.07 -19.96 21.34
N GLN A 308 14.51 -19.96 20.07
CA GLN A 308 15.91 -19.65 19.75
C GLN A 308 16.29 -18.22 20.13
N ILE A 309 15.41 -17.24 19.88
CA ILE A 309 15.67 -15.84 20.23
C ILE A 309 15.61 -15.62 21.74
N VAL A 310 14.71 -16.29 22.46
CA VAL A 310 14.70 -16.24 23.92
C VAL A 310 16.03 -16.75 24.48
N ARG A 311 16.54 -17.89 23.99
CA ARG A 311 17.87 -18.39 24.38
C ARG A 311 18.98 -17.39 24.04
N ALA A 312 18.96 -16.83 22.84
CA ALA A 312 19.96 -15.83 22.42
C ALA A 312 19.86 -14.54 23.26
N LEU A 313 18.66 -14.14 23.68
CA LEU A 313 18.42 -13.00 24.57
C LEU A 313 18.91 -13.29 26.00
N GLU A 314 18.74 -14.52 26.50
CA GLU A 314 19.30 -14.97 27.77
C GLU A 314 20.84 -14.96 27.74
N GLU A 315 21.46 -15.39 26.63
CA GLU A 315 22.90 -15.27 26.42
C GLU A 315 23.34 -13.79 26.41
N GLN A 316 22.58 -12.90 25.78
CA GLN A 316 22.84 -11.46 25.82
C GLN A 316 22.71 -10.90 27.24
N ILE A 317 21.72 -11.34 28.03
CA ILE A 317 21.57 -10.95 29.44
C ILE A 317 22.82 -11.34 30.23
N GLN A 318 23.37 -12.54 30.00
CA GLN A 318 24.61 -12.96 30.66
C GLN A 318 25.80 -12.11 30.22
N LYS A 319 25.96 -11.83 28.92
CA LYS A 319 27.02 -10.93 28.42
C LYS A 319 26.91 -9.52 28.99
N ILE A 320 25.71 -8.96 29.06
CA ILE A 320 25.45 -7.63 29.64
C ILE A 320 25.80 -7.62 31.13
N LYS A 321 25.47 -8.70 31.85
CA LYS A 321 25.84 -8.86 33.25
C LYS A 321 27.37 -8.91 33.44
N ASP A 322 28.09 -9.58 32.56
CA ASP A 322 29.55 -9.70 32.63
C ASP A 322 30.26 -8.37 32.29
N ILE A 323 29.62 -7.50 31.49
CA ILE A 323 30.12 -6.15 31.18
C ILE A 323 29.95 -5.19 32.37
N ASP A 324 28.85 -5.30 33.12
CA ASP A 324 28.57 -4.55 34.36
C ASP A 324 28.63 -3.01 34.26
N TYR A 325 28.23 -2.43 33.13
CA TYR A 325 28.10 -0.98 32.97
C TYR A 325 26.78 -0.44 33.55
N PHE A 326 26.66 0.88 33.73
CA PHE A 326 25.47 1.53 34.30
C PHE A 326 24.14 1.06 33.65
N ASP A 327 24.10 1.00 32.32
CA ASP A 327 22.89 0.60 31.55
C ASP A 327 22.50 -0.88 31.72
N SER A 328 23.42 -1.71 32.23
CA SER A 328 23.26 -3.18 32.29
C SER A 328 22.03 -3.57 33.08
N ARG A 329 21.78 -2.93 34.23
CA ARG A 329 20.62 -3.22 35.08
C ARG A 329 19.30 -2.94 34.36
N GLU A 330 19.20 -1.79 33.69
CA GLU A 330 18.00 -1.37 32.97
C GLU A 330 17.72 -2.31 31.78
N LEU A 331 18.76 -2.64 31.00
CA LEU A 331 18.65 -3.55 29.85
C LEU A 331 18.25 -4.96 30.28
N MET A 332 18.87 -5.50 31.32
CA MET A 332 18.53 -6.83 31.85
C MET A 332 17.08 -6.89 32.36
N GLU A 333 16.60 -5.85 33.05
CA GLU A 333 15.21 -5.80 33.52
C GLU A 333 14.22 -5.74 32.36
N LYS A 334 14.51 -4.93 31.33
CA LYS A 334 13.69 -4.86 30.11
C LYS A 334 13.68 -6.19 29.36
N SER A 335 14.81 -6.87 29.27
CA SER A 335 14.91 -8.21 28.67
C SER A 335 14.09 -9.26 29.42
N LYS A 336 14.17 -9.30 30.75
CA LYS A 336 13.35 -10.22 31.56
C LYS A 336 11.85 -9.94 31.39
N LYS A 337 11.43 -8.66 31.48
CA LYS A 337 10.03 -8.26 31.24
C LYS A 337 9.55 -8.63 29.84
N ALA A 338 10.41 -8.54 28.83
CA ALA A 338 10.07 -8.95 27.47
C ALA A 338 9.84 -10.47 27.38
N ILE A 339 10.73 -11.28 27.96
CA ILE A 339 10.59 -12.75 28.03
C ILE A 339 9.32 -13.15 28.78
N ASP A 340 9.12 -12.59 29.99
CA ASP A 340 7.97 -12.90 30.86
C ASP A 340 6.63 -12.51 30.21
N SER A 341 6.62 -11.49 29.35
CA SER A 341 5.40 -11.06 28.67
C SER A 341 4.92 -12.04 27.59
N GLY A 342 5.79 -12.94 27.11
CA GLY A 342 5.50 -13.85 25.99
C GLY A 342 5.24 -13.15 24.64
N ASP A 343 5.37 -11.82 24.56
CA ASP A 343 5.15 -11.06 23.33
C ASP A 343 6.41 -11.09 22.44
N VAL A 344 6.31 -11.84 21.35
CA VAL A 344 7.36 -12.02 20.34
C VAL A 344 7.93 -10.68 19.87
N ASN A 345 7.10 -9.65 19.69
CA ASN A 345 7.57 -8.34 19.22
C ASN A 345 8.48 -7.67 20.25
N LYS A 346 8.10 -7.74 21.53
CA LYS A 346 8.89 -7.14 22.62
C LYS A 346 10.23 -7.86 22.77
N ILE A 347 10.23 -9.19 22.69
CA ILE A 347 11.44 -10.02 22.74
C ILE A 347 12.42 -9.61 21.63
N VAL A 348 11.93 -9.48 20.39
CA VAL A 348 12.77 -9.17 19.22
C VAL A 348 13.30 -7.74 19.26
N VAL A 349 12.45 -6.78 19.64
CA VAL A 349 12.88 -5.38 19.79
C VAL A 349 13.97 -5.27 20.84
N GLN A 350 13.79 -5.92 22.00
CA GLN A 350 14.78 -5.88 23.06
C GLN A 350 16.08 -6.60 22.68
N PHE A 351 15.99 -7.76 22.01
CA PHE A 351 17.15 -8.48 21.48
C PHE A 351 18.00 -7.60 20.55
N ARG A 352 17.36 -6.83 19.68
CA ARG A 352 18.06 -5.90 18.78
C ARG A 352 18.72 -4.75 19.54
N GLN A 353 18.02 -4.17 20.52
CA GLN A 353 18.57 -3.09 21.35
C GLN A 353 19.79 -3.56 22.13
N ASN A 354 19.69 -4.72 22.78
CA ASN A 354 20.81 -5.35 23.49
C ASN A 354 21.99 -5.61 22.55
N LYS A 355 21.74 -6.13 21.35
CA LYS A 355 22.80 -6.38 20.37
C LYS A 355 23.57 -5.11 20.01
N LEU A 356 22.85 -4.05 19.64
CA LEU A 356 23.47 -2.76 19.28
C LEU A 356 24.31 -2.20 20.43
N TRP A 357 23.79 -2.29 21.66
CA TRP A 357 24.52 -1.85 22.85
C TRP A 357 25.78 -2.69 23.10
N ILE A 358 25.67 -4.02 23.04
CA ILE A 358 26.83 -4.93 23.22
C ILE A 358 27.90 -4.66 22.15
N GLU A 359 27.51 -4.54 20.89
CA GLU A 359 28.45 -4.25 19.78
C GLU A 359 29.15 -2.90 20.00
N HIS A 360 28.41 -1.89 20.44
CA HIS A 360 28.98 -0.58 20.74
C HIS A 360 29.97 -0.61 21.91
N VAL A 361 29.64 -1.31 23.01
CA VAL A 361 30.55 -1.49 24.15
C VAL A 361 31.82 -2.23 23.76
N ILE A 362 31.70 -3.31 22.98
CA ILE A 362 32.85 -4.08 22.51
C ILE A 362 33.79 -3.19 21.69
N GLU A 363 33.25 -2.36 20.79
CA GLU A 363 34.05 -1.46 19.97
C GLU A 363 34.74 -0.37 20.80
N LEU A 364 34.04 0.23 21.77
CA LEU A 364 34.63 1.20 22.69
C LEU A 364 35.77 0.59 23.51
N ASN A 365 35.55 -0.59 24.09
CA ASN A 365 36.57 -1.29 24.87
C ASN A 365 37.78 -1.68 24.00
N ARG A 366 37.56 -2.05 22.74
CA ARG A 366 38.64 -2.35 21.79
C ARG A 366 39.52 -1.14 21.52
N GLU A 367 38.94 0.05 21.34
CA GLU A 367 39.73 1.27 21.14
C GLU A 367 40.38 1.77 22.44
N LEU A 368 39.73 1.62 23.61
CA LEU A 368 40.34 1.93 24.91
C LEU A 368 41.54 1.04 25.21
N ASP A 369 41.41 -0.27 25.00
CA ASP A 369 42.52 -1.23 25.17
C ASP A 369 43.69 -0.87 24.26
N LYS A 370 43.40 -0.40 23.04
CA LYS A 370 44.42 0.07 22.11
C LYS A 370 45.08 1.35 22.63
N PHE A 371 44.32 2.32 23.12
CA PHE A 371 44.89 3.56 23.69
C PHE A 371 45.76 3.23 24.91
N GLU A 372 45.28 2.39 25.81
CA GLU A 372 46.00 1.98 27.03
C GLU A 372 47.30 1.26 26.68
N LYS A 373 47.27 0.24 25.82
CA LYS A 373 48.47 -0.48 25.37
C LYS A 373 49.47 0.41 24.67
N THR A 374 48.99 1.38 23.90
CA THR A 374 49.85 2.30 23.14
C THR A 374 50.47 3.36 24.05
N MET A 375 49.77 3.77 25.11
CA MET A 375 50.25 4.76 26.08
C MET A 375 51.12 4.14 27.18
N ASP A 376 50.97 2.84 27.45
CA ASP A 376 51.76 2.16 28.47
C ASP A 376 53.26 2.26 28.19
N GLY A 377 54.02 2.65 29.22
CA GLY A 377 55.46 2.88 29.12
C GLY A 377 55.89 4.06 28.24
N THR A 378 54.98 4.84 27.64
CA THR A 378 55.36 5.99 26.81
C THR A 378 55.89 7.16 27.61
N LEU A 379 56.87 7.86 27.03
CA LEU A 379 57.33 9.14 27.56
C LEU A 379 56.22 10.20 27.49
N VAL A 380 55.83 10.73 28.65
CA VAL A 380 54.81 11.77 28.75
C VAL A 380 55.40 13.14 28.42
N LEU A 381 54.91 13.74 27.33
CA LEU A 381 55.27 15.07 26.88
C LEU A 381 54.04 15.99 26.90
N ARG A 382 54.22 17.18 27.50
CA ARG A 382 53.18 18.20 27.57
C ARG A 382 52.80 18.68 26.17
N GLY A 383 51.51 18.68 25.86
CA GLY A 383 50.97 19.03 24.56
C GLY A 383 50.99 17.90 23.54
N VAL A 384 51.41 16.67 23.91
CA VAL A 384 51.49 15.51 23.00
C VAL A 384 50.59 14.39 23.49
N ASN A 385 50.89 13.80 24.65
CA ASN A 385 50.18 12.66 25.24
C ASN A 385 49.87 12.86 26.74
N ASP A 386 50.04 14.08 27.25
CA ASP A 386 49.75 14.39 28.65
C ASP A 386 48.26 14.27 28.97
N GLY A 387 47.98 13.68 30.13
CA GLY A 387 46.61 13.47 30.64
C GLY A 387 45.82 12.36 29.94
N VAL A 388 46.35 11.69 28.91
CA VAL A 388 45.63 10.59 28.23
C VAL A 388 45.41 9.41 29.18
N ALA A 389 46.43 8.96 29.89
CA ALA A 389 46.32 7.85 30.85
C ALA A 389 45.32 8.14 31.99
N GLU A 390 45.34 9.37 32.52
CA GLU A 390 44.39 9.80 33.56
C GLU A 390 42.95 9.83 33.03
N ARG A 391 42.75 10.30 31.80
CA ARG A 391 41.43 10.29 31.15
C ARG A 391 40.92 8.88 30.86
N ILE A 392 41.79 7.93 30.49
CA ILE A 392 41.42 6.51 30.34
C ILE A 392 40.94 5.95 31.70
N ALA A 393 41.69 6.21 32.77
CA ALA A 393 41.30 5.76 34.12
C ALA A 393 39.96 6.39 34.55
N HIS A 394 39.80 7.70 34.35
CA HIS A 394 38.55 8.40 34.66
C HIS A 394 37.37 7.87 33.85
N TRP A 395 37.54 7.61 32.56
CA TRP A 395 36.48 7.05 31.72
C TRP A 395 36.03 5.66 32.20
N LYS A 396 36.98 4.80 32.61
CA LYS A 396 36.70 3.47 33.19
C LYS A 396 35.91 3.56 34.50
N GLU A 397 36.04 4.65 35.25
CA GLU A 397 35.22 4.91 36.45
C GLU A 397 33.83 5.44 36.05
N GLU A 398 33.76 6.46 35.20
CA GLU A 398 32.51 7.14 34.80
C GLU A 398 31.49 6.20 34.13
N VAL A 399 31.94 5.18 33.40
CA VAL A 399 31.06 4.21 32.71
C VAL A 399 30.17 3.38 33.66
N HIS A 400 30.53 3.34 34.95
CA HIS A 400 29.72 2.72 36.00
C HIS A 400 28.72 3.69 36.64
N GLU A 401 28.87 5.00 36.41
CA GLU A 401 28.06 6.05 37.03
C GLU A 401 27.05 6.71 36.08
N LYS A 402 27.34 6.70 34.77
CA LYS A 402 26.56 7.41 33.74
C LYS A 402 26.11 6.48 32.62
N LYS A 403 25.05 6.87 31.92
CA LYS A 403 24.57 6.16 30.72
C LYS A 403 25.59 6.24 29.60
N LEU A 404 25.73 5.18 28.81
CA LEU A 404 26.70 5.13 27.72
C LEU A 404 26.45 6.21 26.66
N SER A 405 25.18 6.56 26.40
CA SER A 405 24.80 7.65 25.49
C SER A 405 25.34 9.02 25.90
N ASP A 406 25.56 9.22 27.21
CA ASP A 406 26.05 10.48 27.75
C ASP A 406 27.59 10.50 27.81
N MET A 407 28.22 9.36 27.53
CA MET A 407 29.67 9.17 27.55
C MET A 407 30.33 9.41 26.18
N ASP A 408 29.54 9.54 25.11
CA ASP A 408 30.05 9.74 23.74
C ASP A 408 30.94 11.00 23.63
N ASP A 409 30.53 12.11 24.24
CA ASP A 409 31.32 13.35 24.25
C ASP A 409 32.64 13.19 25.03
N SER A 410 32.60 12.49 26.18
CA SER A 410 33.78 12.19 27.00
C SER A 410 34.77 11.30 26.23
N PHE A 411 34.25 10.28 25.54
CA PHE A 411 35.05 9.39 24.70
C PHE A 411 35.65 10.12 23.48
N ASN A 412 34.88 10.99 22.83
CA ASN A 412 35.37 11.81 21.72
C ASN A 412 36.51 12.73 22.17
N ALA A 413 36.37 13.40 23.33
CA ALA A 413 37.43 14.23 23.89
C ALA A 413 38.69 13.43 24.25
N LEU A 414 38.53 12.19 24.74
CA LEU A 414 39.64 11.26 24.98
C LEU A 414 40.33 10.87 23.66
N SER A 415 39.55 10.49 22.64
CA SER A 415 40.04 10.14 21.30
C SER A 415 40.78 11.30 20.65
N GLU A 416 40.26 12.53 20.76
CA GLU A 416 40.95 13.75 20.33
C GLU A 416 42.28 13.92 21.08
N SER A 417 42.29 13.76 22.40
CA SER A 417 43.51 13.87 23.21
C SER A 417 44.56 12.83 22.84
N TYR A 418 44.15 11.60 22.54
CA TYR A 418 45.03 10.55 22.03
C TYR A 418 45.56 10.91 20.62
N ASN A 419 44.69 11.42 19.75
CA ASN A 419 45.03 11.77 18.36
C ASN A 419 45.92 13.00 18.24
N ARG A 420 46.00 13.87 19.27
CA ARG A 420 46.96 15.00 19.29
C ARG A 420 48.40 14.56 19.04
N MET A 421 48.79 13.39 19.55
CA MET A 421 50.12 12.83 19.30
C MET A 421 50.42 12.65 17.81
N ASN A 422 49.40 12.49 16.98
CA ASN A 422 49.54 12.27 15.54
C ASN A 422 49.54 13.55 14.70
N THR A 423 49.41 14.73 15.31
CA THR A 423 49.39 16.01 14.59
C THR A 423 50.79 16.55 14.29
N GLU A 424 50.87 17.54 13.41
CA GLU A 424 52.12 18.22 13.09
C GLU A 424 52.65 19.05 14.27
N GLU A 425 51.79 19.60 15.13
CA GLU A 425 52.20 20.31 16.33
C GLU A 425 52.93 19.39 17.32
N ALA A 426 52.49 18.13 17.43
CA ALA A 426 53.18 17.13 18.23
C ALA A 426 54.57 16.83 17.68
N VAL A 427 54.73 16.78 16.34
CA VAL A 427 56.04 16.60 15.70
C VAL A 427 56.99 17.75 16.04
N ILE A 428 56.52 18.99 15.99
CA ILE A 428 57.31 20.17 16.36
C ILE A 428 57.73 20.07 17.84
N THR A 429 56.80 19.71 18.72
CA THR A 429 57.04 19.59 20.16
C THR A 429 58.06 18.49 20.48
N ILE A 430 57.94 17.32 19.83
CA ILE A 430 58.89 16.21 19.97
C ILE A 430 60.28 16.63 19.47
N ASN A 431 60.38 17.27 18.30
CA ASN A 431 61.68 17.73 17.80
C ASN A 431 62.33 18.76 18.72
N HIS A 432 61.56 19.74 19.21
CA HIS A 432 62.06 20.71 20.19
C HIS A 432 62.55 20.02 21.47
N TYR A 433 61.82 19.01 21.94
CA TYR A 433 62.23 18.19 23.06
C TYR A 433 63.57 17.49 22.80
N LEU A 434 63.72 16.82 21.66
CA LEU A 434 64.95 16.11 21.27
C LEU A 434 66.15 17.06 21.16
N ASP A 435 65.97 18.23 20.56
CA ASP A 435 67.03 19.25 20.44
C ASP A 435 67.51 19.72 21.83
N ASN A 436 66.58 19.93 22.77
CA ASN A 436 66.92 20.29 24.14
C ASN A 436 67.72 19.18 24.85
N ARG A 437 67.36 17.90 24.62
CA ARG A 437 68.11 16.76 25.19
C ARG A 437 69.48 16.59 24.57
N GLU A 438 69.60 16.76 23.25
CA GLU A 438 70.89 16.73 22.56
C GLU A 438 71.83 17.84 23.07
N GLN A 439 71.32 19.07 23.20
CA GLN A 439 72.10 20.17 23.76
C GLN A 439 72.49 19.93 25.22
N PHE A 440 71.60 19.34 26.04
CA PHE A 440 71.90 18.99 27.41
C PHE A 440 73.05 17.98 27.49
N LEU A 441 73.02 16.91 26.66
CA LEU A 441 74.04 15.86 26.62
C LEU A 441 75.39 16.38 26.11
N LEU A 442 75.40 17.22 25.06
CA LEU A 442 76.62 17.83 24.52
C LEU A 442 77.36 18.72 25.54
N LYS A 443 76.64 19.34 26.47
CA LYS A 443 77.21 20.20 27.52
C LYS A 443 77.75 19.41 28.73
N GLN A 444 77.53 18.09 28.81
CA GLN A 444 77.94 17.29 29.97
C GLN A 444 79.45 17.02 30.02
N LYS A 445 80.13 17.67 30.98
CA LYS A 445 81.57 17.44 31.25
C LYS A 445 81.83 16.41 32.35
N THR A 446 80.98 16.36 33.37
CA THR A 446 81.19 15.49 34.55
C THR A 446 80.89 14.03 34.23
N TYR A 447 79.76 13.79 33.58
CA TYR A 447 79.28 12.45 33.22
C TYR A 447 79.46 12.16 31.73
N SER A 448 80.60 12.59 31.16
CA SER A 448 80.82 12.63 29.71
C SER A 448 80.74 11.27 29.01
N TYR A 449 81.18 10.18 29.66
CA TYR A 449 81.18 8.84 29.08
C TYR A 449 79.74 8.37 28.81
N VAL A 450 78.91 8.33 29.85
CA VAL A 450 77.50 7.94 29.72
C VAL A 450 76.75 8.93 28.82
N ALA A 451 77.01 10.24 28.95
CA ALA A 451 76.39 11.24 28.10
C ALA A 451 76.68 11.05 26.60
N GLN A 452 77.88 10.61 26.22
CA GLN A 452 78.23 10.31 24.83
C GLN A 452 77.48 9.09 24.29
N ILE A 453 77.29 8.06 25.11
CA ILE A 453 76.52 6.86 24.74
C ILE A 453 75.04 7.19 24.61
N LEU A 454 74.47 7.94 25.55
CA LEU A 454 73.10 8.41 25.46
C LEU A 454 72.89 9.29 24.23
N LEU A 455 73.87 10.14 23.88
CA LEU A 455 73.82 10.97 22.69
C LEU A 455 73.86 10.16 21.40
N SER A 456 74.69 9.11 21.32
CA SER A 456 74.71 8.24 20.15
C SER A 456 73.38 7.49 19.99
N LYS A 457 72.83 6.94 21.08
CA LYS A 457 71.49 6.30 21.09
C LYS A 457 70.40 7.29 20.67
N LEU A 458 70.39 8.51 21.19
CA LEU A 458 69.45 9.58 20.83
C LEU A 458 69.48 9.86 19.32
N ARG A 459 70.68 9.99 18.74
CA ARG A 459 70.86 10.24 17.31
C ARG A 459 70.41 9.06 16.44
N THR A 460 70.66 7.84 16.90
CA THR A 460 70.15 6.63 16.23
C THR A 460 68.63 6.63 16.20
N PHE A 461 67.96 6.87 17.33
CA PHE A 461 66.50 6.96 17.37
C PHE A 461 65.96 8.09 16.47
N ARG A 462 66.61 9.26 16.45
CA ARG A 462 66.22 10.38 15.60
C ARG A 462 66.32 10.07 14.09
N SER A 463 67.25 9.20 13.70
CA SER A 463 67.47 8.83 12.29
C SER A 463 66.49 7.79 11.73
N GLN A 464 65.75 7.11 12.61
CA GLN A 464 64.75 6.11 12.24
C GLN A 464 63.43 6.78 11.78
N PRO A 465 62.59 6.10 10.98
CA PRO A 465 61.31 6.65 10.52
C PRO A 465 60.23 6.62 11.63
N TRP A 466 60.41 7.44 12.66
CA TRP A 466 59.56 7.46 13.86
C TRP A 466 58.23 8.21 13.68
N MET A 467 58.06 9.00 12.63
CA MET A 467 56.82 9.75 12.36
C MET A 467 55.62 8.83 12.11
N ALA A 468 55.85 7.62 11.61
CA ALA A 468 54.81 6.63 11.33
C ALA A 468 54.23 6.00 12.60
N ASP A 469 55.06 5.85 13.64
CA ASP A 469 54.67 5.29 14.94
C ASP A 469 55.32 6.07 16.08
N ARG A 470 54.69 7.20 16.41
CA ARG A 470 55.17 8.14 17.41
C ARG A 470 55.05 7.59 18.84
N ALA A 471 54.08 6.73 19.10
CA ALA A 471 53.92 6.09 20.40
C ALA A 471 55.06 5.11 20.68
N ALA A 472 55.35 4.22 19.72
CA ALA A 472 56.48 3.30 19.85
C ALA A 472 57.80 4.07 20.00
N PHE A 473 57.96 5.18 19.28
CA PHE A 473 59.11 6.07 19.47
C PHE A 473 59.20 6.62 20.89
N LEU A 474 58.12 7.17 21.45
CA LEU A 474 58.10 7.71 22.82
C LEU A 474 58.32 6.62 23.87
N CYS A 475 57.81 5.41 23.65
CA CYS A 475 58.06 4.25 24.50
C CYS A 475 59.55 3.86 24.48
N ASN A 476 60.15 3.75 23.29
CA ASN A 476 61.59 3.45 23.15
C ASN A 476 62.50 4.56 23.70
N MET A 477 62.02 5.81 23.69
CA MET A 477 62.71 6.96 24.27
C MET A 477 62.63 7.03 25.80
N GLN A 478 61.65 6.37 26.42
CA GLN A 478 61.43 6.43 27.86
C GLN A 478 62.64 5.92 28.67
N PRO A 479 63.24 4.74 28.38
CA PRO A 479 64.45 4.30 29.08
C PRO A 479 65.61 5.29 28.95
N LEU A 480 65.81 5.87 27.76
CA LEU A 480 66.86 6.85 27.51
C LEU A 480 66.64 8.11 28.36
N GLU A 481 65.40 8.59 28.44
CA GLU A 481 65.05 9.74 29.26
C GLU A 481 65.29 9.49 30.76
N LEU A 482 65.03 8.29 31.27
CA LEU A 482 65.32 7.95 32.66
C LEU A 482 66.82 8.11 32.99
N HIS A 483 67.70 7.60 32.12
CA HIS A 483 69.16 7.80 32.29
C HIS A 483 69.58 9.28 32.17
N ILE A 484 68.93 10.06 31.30
CA ILE A 484 69.16 11.52 31.23
C ILE A 484 68.73 12.20 32.55
N GLN A 485 67.63 11.75 33.16
CA GLN A 485 67.16 12.25 34.45
C GLN A 485 68.12 11.90 35.59
N GLU A 486 68.75 10.72 35.57
CA GLU A 486 69.82 10.37 36.52
C GLU A 486 70.98 11.37 36.47
N ILE A 487 71.49 11.68 35.26
CA ILE A 487 72.54 12.70 35.08
C ILE A 487 72.12 14.05 35.65
N ASN A 488 70.88 14.47 35.34
CA ASN A 488 70.35 15.74 35.82
C ASN A 488 70.22 15.77 37.35
N MET A 489 69.72 14.69 37.97
CA MET A 489 69.60 14.59 39.42
C MET A 489 70.96 14.58 40.09
N LEU A 490 71.94 13.84 39.55
CA LEU A 490 73.31 13.87 40.01
C LEU A 490 73.92 15.28 39.92
N HIS A 491 73.60 16.06 38.89
CA HIS A 491 74.06 17.45 38.76
C HIS A 491 73.43 18.37 39.82
N LYS A 492 72.11 18.24 40.04
CA LYS A 492 71.40 18.99 41.09
C LYS A 492 71.93 18.66 42.47
N LEU A 493 72.16 17.38 42.74
CA LEU A 493 72.73 16.88 43.99
C LEU A 493 74.15 17.41 44.19
N ARG A 494 75.01 17.32 43.16
CA ARG A 494 76.36 17.88 43.20
C ARG A 494 76.36 19.38 43.51
N LYS A 495 75.46 20.15 42.89
CA LYS A 495 75.32 21.59 43.18
C LYS A 495 74.95 21.83 44.64
N CYS A 496 74.01 21.07 45.20
CA CYS A 496 73.66 21.16 46.62
C CYS A 496 74.81 20.77 47.55
N ILE A 497 75.57 19.72 47.21
CA ILE A 497 76.77 19.32 47.98
C ILE A 497 77.80 20.46 47.97
N LYS A 498 78.06 21.09 46.81
CA LYS A 498 78.98 22.22 46.71
C LYS A 498 78.54 23.40 47.55
N ILE A 499 77.27 23.80 47.47
CA ILE A 499 76.74 24.89 48.31
C ILE A 499 76.90 24.54 49.80
N TYR A 500 76.61 23.30 50.20
CA TYR A 500 76.77 22.86 51.58
C TYR A 500 78.24 22.89 52.08
N VAL A 501 79.18 22.50 51.22
CA VAL A 501 80.60 22.35 51.57
C VAL A 501 81.39 23.65 51.41
N GLU A 502 81.20 24.36 50.29
CA GLU A 502 82.00 25.54 49.90
C GLU A 502 81.42 26.85 50.43
N GLU A 503 80.09 26.99 50.46
CA GLU A 503 79.42 28.21 50.95
C GLU A 503 79.05 28.10 52.45
N GLU A 504 79.42 27.00 53.11
CA GLU A 504 79.14 26.67 54.52
C GLU A 504 77.67 26.83 54.95
N LEU A 505 76.74 26.79 54.00
CA LEU A 505 75.29 26.87 54.21
C LEU A 505 74.75 25.53 54.74
N ARG A 506 75.05 25.25 56.00
CA ARG A 506 74.71 24.01 56.73
C ARG A 506 73.34 24.10 57.42
N ASP A 507 72.34 24.60 56.70
CA ASP A 507 70.95 24.62 57.15
C ASP A 507 70.29 23.24 56.99
N LYS A 508 69.40 22.89 57.92
CA LYS A 508 68.47 21.76 57.86
C LYS A 508 67.71 21.72 56.53
N ASN A 509 67.33 22.86 55.94
CA ASN A 509 66.67 22.90 54.63
C ASN A 509 67.54 22.31 53.51
N MET A 510 68.85 22.61 53.51
CA MET A 510 69.78 22.05 52.52
C MET A 510 69.92 20.53 52.69
N VAL A 511 70.04 20.05 53.93
CA VAL A 511 70.08 18.61 54.24
C VAL A 511 68.81 17.90 53.79
N CYS A 512 67.63 18.48 54.05
CA CYS A 512 66.35 17.95 53.57
C CYS A 512 66.29 17.88 52.04
N ARG A 513 66.73 18.94 51.34
CA ARG A 513 66.76 18.97 49.88
C ARG A 513 67.71 17.93 49.28
N ILE A 514 68.87 17.73 49.89
CA ILE A 514 69.82 16.67 49.52
C ILE A 514 69.18 15.30 49.71
N ALA A 515 68.50 15.05 50.83
CA ALA A 515 67.77 13.81 51.06
C ALA A 515 66.70 13.56 49.98
N THR A 516 65.91 14.58 49.61
CA THR A 516 64.91 14.45 48.53
C THR A 516 65.55 14.08 47.18
N TYR A 517 66.71 14.64 46.85
CA TYR A 517 67.42 14.27 45.61
C TYR A 517 68.04 12.87 45.68
N ILE A 518 68.47 12.42 46.87
CA ILE A 518 68.93 11.06 47.07
C ILE A 518 67.77 10.08 46.85
N ASP A 519 66.60 10.34 47.43
CA ASP A 519 65.42 9.50 47.28
C ASP A 519 64.98 9.42 45.81
N ALA A 520 64.88 10.58 45.14
CA ALA A 520 64.52 10.64 43.73
C ALA A 520 65.53 9.91 42.82
N LEU A 521 66.84 10.02 43.11
CA LEU A 521 67.85 9.30 42.33
C LEU A 521 67.81 7.79 42.61
N PHE A 522 67.57 7.37 43.85
CA PHE A 522 67.40 5.96 44.18
C PHE A 522 66.23 5.35 43.39
N ASP A 523 65.08 6.04 43.33
CA ASP A 523 63.93 5.59 42.56
C ASP A 523 64.22 5.53 41.06
N LEU A 524 64.99 6.48 40.52
CA LEU A 524 65.43 6.44 39.13
C LEU A 524 66.35 5.24 38.88
N MET A 525 67.38 5.04 39.70
CA MET A 525 68.32 3.92 39.60
C MET A 525 67.64 2.56 39.73
N ARG A 526 66.58 2.49 40.55
CA ARG A 526 65.76 1.29 40.70
C ARG A 526 64.97 0.97 39.43
N ARG A 527 64.55 1.98 38.66
CA ARG A 527 63.82 1.82 37.39
C ARG A 527 64.74 1.52 36.21
N THR A 528 65.93 2.10 36.19
CA THR A 528 66.92 1.93 35.12
C THR A 528 67.76 0.67 35.30
N ASP A 529 68.21 0.40 36.52
CA ASP A 529 69.15 -0.67 36.87
C ASP A 529 68.64 -1.54 38.05
N PRO A 530 67.42 -2.15 37.96
CA PRO A 530 66.85 -2.95 39.05
C PRO A 530 67.73 -4.14 39.45
N GLU A 531 68.39 -4.78 38.48
CA GLU A 531 69.31 -5.89 38.73
C GLU A 531 70.49 -5.49 39.62
N ILE A 532 70.93 -4.23 39.54
CA ILE A 532 72.03 -3.72 40.35
C ILE A 532 71.53 -3.35 41.74
N ILE A 533 70.46 -2.57 41.81
CA ILE A 533 69.95 -2.03 43.07
C ILE A 533 69.33 -3.13 43.93
N GLU A 534 68.39 -3.91 43.39
CA GLU A 534 67.66 -4.95 44.12
C GLU A 534 68.37 -6.31 44.04
N GLY A 535 68.93 -6.63 42.87
CA GLY A 535 69.54 -7.93 42.61
C GLY A 535 70.94 -8.08 43.23
N MET A 536 71.90 -7.24 42.86
CA MET A 536 73.30 -7.39 43.32
C MET A 536 73.55 -6.74 44.67
N PHE A 537 73.04 -5.52 44.88
CA PHE A 537 73.27 -4.78 46.12
C PHE A 537 72.24 -5.06 47.21
N HIS A 538 71.07 -5.61 46.86
CA HIS A 538 69.96 -5.91 47.77
C HIS A 538 69.50 -4.68 48.57
N TYR A 539 69.41 -3.53 47.89
CA TYR A 539 68.88 -2.31 48.46
C TYR A 539 67.38 -2.22 48.23
N SER A 540 66.61 -2.24 49.33
CA SER A 540 65.15 -2.14 49.31
C SER A 540 64.62 -0.73 49.55
N SER A 541 65.45 0.20 50.03
CA SER A 541 65.06 1.59 50.29
C SER A 541 66.23 2.55 50.24
N SER A 542 65.92 3.81 49.90
CA SER A 542 66.85 4.94 49.96
C SER A 542 67.34 5.26 51.38
N ASN A 543 66.63 4.77 52.41
CA ASN A 543 66.98 4.97 53.82
C ASN A 543 68.26 4.24 54.25
N ASN A 544 68.72 3.25 53.49
CA ASN A 544 69.97 2.55 53.78
C ASN A 544 71.17 3.52 53.69
N GLN A 545 71.97 3.58 54.75
CA GLN A 545 73.16 4.44 54.80
C GLN A 545 74.15 4.17 53.65
N GLN A 546 74.29 2.92 53.21
CA GLN A 546 75.16 2.58 52.07
C GLN A 546 74.66 3.17 50.76
N VAL A 547 73.33 3.23 50.56
CA VAL A 547 72.69 3.86 49.39
C VAL A 547 72.95 5.36 49.39
N LYS A 548 72.68 6.02 50.52
CA LYS A 548 72.89 7.47 50.67
C LYS A 548 74.36 7.85 50.40
N VAL A 549 75.29 7.08 50.95
CA VAL A 549 76.73 7.26 50.73
C VAL A 549 77.10 7.02 49.26
N LEU A 550 76.60 5.94 48.64
CA LEU A 550 76.85 5.64 47.23
C LEU A 550 76.42 6.78 46.32
N ILE A 551 75.18 7.26 46.50
CA ILE A 551 74.61 8.34 45.68
C ILE A 551 75.40 9.65 45.85
N LEU A 552 75.81 10.00 47.08
CA LEU A 552 76.65 11.18 47.30
C LEU A 552 78.02 11.07 46.60
N LEU A 553 78.64 9.88 46.65
CA LEU A 553 79.93 9.63 46.00
C LEU A 553 79.82 9.60 44.47
N LEU A 554 78.67 9.15 43.93
CA LEU A 554 78.38 9.26 42.50
C LEU A 554 78.19 10.72 42.08
N ALA A 555 77.58 11.55 42.93
CA ALA A 555 77.37 12.97 42.65
C ALA A 555 78.69 13.79 42.71
N ASP A 556 79.57 13.49 43.68
CA ASP A 556 80.90 14.08 43.72
C ASP A 556 81.96 13.10 44.28
N THR A 557 82.81 12.58 43.38
CA THR A 557 83.86 11.61 43.73
C THR A 557 84.98 12.22 44.57
N THR A 558 85.11 13.55 44.62
CA THR A 558 86.16 14.23 45.41
C THR A 558 85.70 14.58 46.83
N LEU A 559 84.46 14.20 47.19
CA LEU A 559 83.88 14.51 48.49
C LEU A 559 84.69 13.90 49.64
N LYS A 560 85.14 14.74 50.58
CA LYS A 560 85.87 14.30 51.76
C LYS A 560 84.96 13.43 52.64
N ARG A 561 85.44 12.23 53.01
CA ARG A 561 84.70 11.26 53.84
C ARG A 561 84.21 11.84 55.18
N THR A 562 84.94 12.80 55.74
CA THR A 562 84.60 13.48 57.00
C THR A 562 83.37 14.39 56.90
N LEU A 563 82.99 14.84 55.70
CA LEU A 563 81.86 15.74 55.48
C LEU A 563 80.54 15.00 55.22
N ILE A 564 80.60 13.73 54.83
CA ILE A 564 79.45 12.90 54.48
C ILE A 564 78.42 12.79 55.62
N PRO A 565 78.80 12.55 56.89
CA PRO A 565 77.82 12.49 57.98
C PRO A 565 77.03 13.80 58.13
N GLY A 566 77.72 14.94 58.02
CA GLY A 566 77.10 16.27 58.10
C GLY A 566 76.11 16.52 56.96
N ILE A 567 76.50 16.18 55.72
CA ILE A 567 75.64 16.33 54.54
C ILE A 567 74.36 15.49 54.67
N LEU A 568 74.45 14.32 55.30
CA LEU A 568 73.30 13.44 55.55
C LEU A 568 72.52 13.79 56.81
N GLY A 569 72.97 14.76 57.62
CA GLY A 569 72.37 15.10 58.90
C GLY A 569 72.48 13.98 59.95
N ILE A 570 73.50 13.11 59.85
CA ILE A 570 73.70 11.97 60.74
C ILE A 570 74.89 12.25 61.66
N TYR A 571 74.70 12.03 62.96
CA TYR A 571 75.78 12.03 63.94
C TYR A 571 76.50 10.67 63.93
N GLY A 572 77.78 10.64 63.58
CA GLY A 572 78.60 9.43 63.66
C GLY A 572 79.68 9.30 62.58
N ASN A 573 80.56 8.32 62.76
CA ASN A 573 81.60 7.99 61.80
C ASN A 573 81.07 7.03 60.73
N LEU A 574 80.95 7.49 59.48
CA LEU A 574 80.50 6.66 58.35
C LEU A 574 81.63 5.91 57.63
N ASN A 575 82.89 5.99 58.10
CA ASN A 575 84.00 5.24 57.51
C ASN A 575 83.76 3.73 57.43
N PRO A 576 83.16 3.04 58.44
CA PRO A 576 82.83 1.62 58.32
C PRO A 576 81.80 1.36 57.21
N VAL A 577 80.82 2.25 57.04
CA VAL A 577 79.79 2.14 55.99
C VAL A 577 80.42 2.31 54.60
N ILE A 578 81.27 3.33 54.45
CA ILE A 578 82.03 3.61 53.22
C ILE A 578 82.95 2.42 52.89
N SER A 579 83.64 1.85 53.88
CA SER A 579 84.51 0.69 53.70
C SER A 579 83.74 -0.56 53.26
N ARG A 580 82.58 -0.85 53.87
CA ARG A 580 81.69 -1.95 53.44
C ARG A 580 81.14 -1.74 52.04
N LEU A 581 80.79 -0.50 51.67
CA LEU A 581 80.35 -0.18 50.31
C LEU A 581 81.45 -0.53 49.30
N TYR A 582 82.69 -0.10 49.54
CA TYR A 582 83.81 -0.35 48.64
C TYR A 582 84.19 -1.82 48.55
N HIS A 583 84.42 -2.49 49.68
CA HIS A 583 84.99 -3.83 49.68
C HIS A 583 83.92 -4.90 49.50
N SER A 584 82.78 -4.80 50.20
CA SER A 584 81.79 -5.87 50.19
C SER A 584 80.71 -5.67 49.13
N LYS A 585 80.19 -4.45 48.93
CA LYS A 585 79.11 -4.26 47.95
C LYS A 585 79.65 -4.13 46.53
N ILE A 586 80.56 -3.20 46.30
CA ILE A 586 81.10 -2.98 44.95
C ILE A 586 82.24 -3.97 44.67
N GLY A 587 83.11 -4.25 45.66
CA GLY A 587 84.27 -5.13 45.51
C GLY A 587 83.90 -6.59 45.25
N ASP A 588 83.08 -7.21 46.11
CA ASP A 588 82.64 -8.61 45.92
C ASP A 588 81.87 -8.80 44.60
N ASN A 589 81.12 -7.79 44.16
CA ASN A 589 80.35 -7.82 42.91
C ASN A 589 81.10 -7.24 41.70
N ALA A 590 82.39 -6.91 41.79
CA ALA A 590 83.09 -6.14 40.75
C ALA A 590 83.06 -6.81 39.37
N GLN A 591 83.15 -8.14 39.31
CA GLN A 591 83.06 -8.88 38.05
C GLN A 591 81.64 -8.87 37.47
N ALA A 592 80.61 -9.06 38.31
CA ALA A 592 79.22 -9.00 37.90
C ALA A 592 78.84 -7.60 37.39
N LEU A 593 79.28 -6.55 38.07
CA LEU A 593 79.10 -5.16 37.65
C LEU A 593 79.78 -4.86 36.32
N ARG A 594 80.98 -5.41 36.07
CA ARG A 594 81.65 -5.29 34.76
C ARG A 594 80.86 -5.97 33.66
N ASN A 595 80.35 -7.19 33.91
CA ASN A 595 79.54 -7.92 32.95
C ASN A 595 78.23 -7.17 32.63
N TYR A 596 77.56 -6.64 33.65
CA TYR A 596 76.35 -5.81 33.48
C TYR A 596 76.65 -4.56 32.65
N TYR A 597 77.72 -3.83 32.98
CA TYR A 597 78.16 -2.66 32.20
C TYR A 597 78.44 -2.97 30.73
N PHE A 598 78.97 -4.16 30.39
CA PHE A 598 79.17 -4.55 28.98
C PHE A 598 77.84 -4.69 28.22
N GLN A 599 76.77 -5.09 28.90
CA GLN A 599 75.43 -5.23 28.32
C GLN A 599 74.65 -3.90 28.34
N HIS A 600 74.88 -3.07 29.36
CA HIS A 600 74.19 -1.81 29.63
C HIS A 600 75.20 -0.65 29.73
N SER A 601 75.82 -0.30 28.59
CA SER A 601 76.91 0.69 28.55
C SER A 601 76.47 2.12 28.89
N ASP A 602 75.18 2.41 28.84
CA ASP A 602 74.52 3.65 29.23
C ASP A 602 74.17 3.74 30.72
N SER A 603 74.43 2.70 31.50
CA SER A 603 74.17 2.69 32.94
C SER A 603 75.19 3.51 33.74
N MET A 604 74.75 4.05 34.89
CA MET A 604 75.61 4.69 35.88
C MET A 604 76.60 3.73 36.56
N VAL A 605 76.47 2.41 36.33
CA VAL A 605 77.41 1.39 36.81
C VAL A 605 78.86 1.67 36.40
N TYR A 606 79.08 2.31 35.24
CA TYR A 606 80.41 2.77 34.85
C TYR A 606 81.05 3.68 35.91
N TYR A 607 80.27 4.60 36.48
CA TYR A 607 80.74 5.51 37.54
C TYR A 607 80.83 4.81 38.89
N ILE A 608 79.97 3.84 39.19
CA ILE A 608 80.08 2.99 40.39
C ILE A 608 81.42 2.23 40.38
N LEU A 609 81.77 1.59 39.27
CA LEU A 609 83.04 0.87 39.10
C LEU A 609 84.27 1.78 39.22
N LYS A 610 84.14 3.07 38.89
CA LYS A 610 85.21 4.06 39.07
C LYS A 610 85.44 4.45 40.52
N LEU A 611 84.50 4.21 41.44
CA LEU A 611 84.69 4.57 42.85
C LEU A 611 85.78 3.70 43.53
N ILE A 612 86.03 2.47 43.06
CA ILE A 612 87.08 1.58 43.61
C ILE A 612 88.48 1.89 43.01
N LYS A 613 88.56 2.65 41.91
CA LYS A 613 89.83 3.06 41.31
C LYS A 613 90.34 4.32 41.99
#